data_AF-A0A9Q0QD81-F1
#
_entry.id   AF-A0A9Q0QD81-F1
#
_cell.length_a   1.000
_cell.length_b   1.000
_cell.length_c   1.000
_cell.angle_alpha   90.00
_cell.angle_beta   90.00
_cell.angle_gamma   90.00
#
_symmetry.space_group_name_H-M   'P 1'
#
loop_
_entity.id
_entity.type
_entity.pdbx_description
1 polymer ?
#
loop_
_entity_poly.entity_id
_entity_poly.type
_entity_poly.pdbx_seq_one_letter_code
_entity_poly.pdbx_strand_id
1 'polypeptide(L)'
;MNSSTTKIPCKLSSCNYNVCQPSPRQSLSNIYPSQGCKKTIVPEAPVFLLFGLSVVFLSTHVAAQSSPVYACDAASNPSVAALGFCNASLGINDRVVDLVKRLTLQEKILFLVNSAGNVSRLGIPKYEWWSEALHGVSDVGPGTRFTNVIPGATSFPQVILTAASFNTSLFEAIGKVYCLHC
;
A
#
# COMPACT_ATOMS: atom_id res chain seq x y z
N MET A 1 15.32 10.05 -40.27
CA MET A 1 15.74 11.00 -39.22
C MET A 1 15.54 10.32 -37.87
N ASN A 2 16.64 9.95 -37.22
CA ASN A 2 16.65 9.20 -35.96
C ASN A 2 16.05 10.05 -34.83
N SER A 3 15.01 9.54 -34.16
CA SER A 3 14.52 10.10 -32.91
C SER A 3 15.25 9.41 -31.75
N SER A 4 16.35 10.02 -31.32
CA SER A 4 17.07 9.63 -30.10
C SER A 4 16.18 9.93 -28.89
N THR A 5 15.67 8.90 -28.21
CA THR A 5 15.03 9.05 -26.90
C THR A 5 16.10 9.23 -25.84
N THR A 6 16.42 10.49 -25.52
CA THR A 6 17.27 10.83 -24.38
C THR A 6 16.50 10.53 -23.10
N LYS A 7 16.90 9.48 -22.38
CA LYS A 7 16.45 9.25 -20.99
C LYS A 7 16.95 10.42 -20.15
N ILE A 8 16.03 11.22 -19.61
CA ILE A 8 16.34 12.25 -18.62
C ILE A 8 16.46 11.54 -17.26
N PRO A 9 17.64 11.53 -16.60
CA PRO A 9 17.73 11.04 -15.25
C PRO A 9 17.17 12.10 -14.30
N CYS A 10 16.00 11.82 -13.69
CA CYS A 10 15.52 12.61 -12.55
C CYS A 10 16.44 12.36 -11.36
N LYS A 11 17.42 13.25 -11.17
CA LYS A 11 18.22 13.36 -9.97
C LYS A 11 17.32 13.99 -8.90
N LEU A 12 16.99 13.25 -7.83
CA LEU A 12 16.37 13.83 -6.64
C LEU A 12 17.37 14.83 -6.04
N SER A 13 17.15 16.12 -6.28
CA SER A 13 17.84 17.19 -5.56
C SER A 13 16.81 18.19 -5.07
N SER A 14 16.54 18.11 -3.76
CA SER A 14 16.14 19.21 -2.88
C SER A 14 14.86 19.98 -3.21
N CYS A 15 13.71 19.48 -2.73
CA CYS A 15 12.55 20.34 -2.48
C CYS A 15 12.64 20.88 -1.05
N ASN A 16 12.95 22.17 -0.94
CA ASN A 16 13.01 22.91 0.31
C ASN A 16 11.57 23.25 0.76
N TYR A 17 11.23 22.89 2.00
CA TYR A 17 9.88 23.00 2.57
C TYR A 17 9.51 24.47 2.82
N ASN A 18 8.39 24.92 2.25
CA ASN A 18 7.60 26.04 2.76
C ASN A 18 6.18 25.99 2.15
N VAL A 19 5.26 25.21 2.75
CA VAL A 19 3.82 25.34 2.49
C VAL A 19 3.05 25.19 3.80
N CYS A 20 2.12 26.13 4.00
CA CYS A 20 1.29 26.36 5.18
C CYS A 20 0.59 25.09 5.69
N GLN A 21 0.74 24.83 6.99
CA GLN A 21 0.00 23.83 7.75
C GLN A 21 -1.47 24.29 7.94
N PRO A 22 -2.49 23.47 7.61
CA PRO A 22 -3.82 23.68 8.14
C PRO A 22 -3.88 23.23 9.62
N SER A 23 -4.47 24.09 10.45
CA SER A 23 -4.69 23.92 11.89
C SER A 23 -5.35 22.58 12.29
N PRO A 24 -4.94 21.95 13.41
CA PRO A 24 -5.57 20.72 13.89
C PRO A 24 -7.03 20.94 14.27
N ARG A 25 -7.93 20.16 13.66
CA ARG A 25 -9.32 20.04 14.09
C ARG A 25 -9.34 19.36 15.46
N GLN A 26 -9.64 20.12 16.51
CA GLN A 26 -9.81 19.62 17.88
C GLN A 26 -10.95 18.59 17.91
N SER A 27 -10.64 17.34 18.28
CA SER A 27 -11.64 16.34 18.63
C SER A 27 -12.03 16.53 20.11
N LEU A 28 -13.26 16.96 20.33
CA LEU A 28 -13.89 17.02 21.65
C LEU A 28 -14.24 15.61 22.11
N SER A 29 -13.39 15.00 22.91
CA SER A 29 -13.73 13.81 23.71
C SER A 29 -12.94 13.81 25.02
N ASN A 30 -13.27 14.74 25.91
CA ASN A 30 -13.03 14.64 27.34
C ASN A 30 -14.39 14.47 28.01
N ILE A 31 -14.69 13.29 28.55
CA ILE A 31 -15.56 13.02 29.71
C ILE A 31 -15.40 11.50 30.02
N TYR A 32 -14.51 11.18 30.96
CA TYR A 32 -14.63 10.20 32.06
C TYR A 32 -13.24 9.84 32.63
N PRO A 33 -13.00 9.99 33.94
CA PRO A 33 -11.66 9.92 34.54
C PRO A 33 -11.17 8.49 34.77
N SER A 34 -9.93 8.22 34.37
CA SER A 34 -9.15 7.03 34.74
C SER A 34 -8.81 7.07 36.24
N GLN A 35 -9.44 6.21 37.02
CA GLN A 35 -9.07 5.96 38.42
C GLN A 35 -7.73 5.22 38.47
N GLY A 36 -6.79 5.79 39.22
CA GLY A 36 -5.41 5.34 39.32
C GLY A 36 -5.26 3.98 40.01
N CYS A 37 -4.41 3.13 39.42
CA CYS A 37 -3.90 1.95 40.10
C CYS A 37 -2.83 2.38 41.12
N LYS A 38 -3.16 2.30 42.41
CA LYS A 38 -2.22 2.54 43.51
C LYS A 38 -1.07 1.53 43.44
N LYS A 39 0.17 2.03 43.40
CA LYS A 39 1.37 1.24 43.69
C LYS A 39 1.35 0.84 45.16
N THR A 40 1.14 -0.45 45.45
CA THR A 40 1.42 -1.02 46.76
C THR A 40 2.83 -1.61 46.73
N ILE A 41 3.70 -1.03 47.56
CA ILE A 41 5.05 -1.52 47.85
C ILE A 41 4.91 -2.74 48.76
N VAL A 42 5.47 -3.89 48.36
CA VAL A 42 5.63 -5.08 49.21
C VAL A 42 7.14 -5.36 49.36
N PRO A 43 7.60 -5.72 50.57
CA PRO A 43 9.02 -5.80 50.90
C PRO A 43 9.67 -7.08 50.35
N GLU A 44 10.94 -6.95 49.98
CA GLU A 44 11.74 -8.04 49.42
C GLU A 44 12.18 -9.06 50.48
N ALA A 45 12.14 -10.35 50.12
CA ALA A 45 12.86 -11.42 50.79
C ALA A 45 13.52 -12.34 49.73
N PRO A 46 14.75 -12.81 49.94
CA PRO A 46 15.57 -13.36 48.88
C PRO A 46 15.33 -14.88 48.73
N VAL A 47 14.75 -15.29 47.62
CA VAL A 47 14.69 -16.71 47.20
C VAL A 47 15.42 -16.83 45.86
N PHE A 48 16.71 -16.55 45.87
CA PHE A 48 17.64 -16.98 44.83
C PHE A 48 18.16 -18.36 45.25
N LEU A 49 17.86 -19.42 44.47
CA LEU A 49 18.90 -20.35 43.98
C LEU A 49 18.46 -21.63 43.25
N LEU A 50 17.17 -21.98 43.09
CA LEU A 50 16.84 -23.33 42.56
C LEU A 50 15.71 -23.39 41.52
N PHE A 51 15.55 -22.39 40.65
CA PHE A 51 14.64 -22.48 39.49
C PHE A 51 15.28 -21.99 38.18
N GLY A 52 16.62 -22.10 38.07
CA GLY A 52 17.39 -21.60 36.93
C GLY A 52 17.59 -22.57 35.77
N LEU A 53 17.06 -23.80 35.81
CA LEU A 53 17.49 -24.87 34.89
C LEU A 53 16.39 -25.60 34.08
N SER A 54 15.10 -25.24 34.19
CA SER A 54 14.04 -25.87 33.37
C SER A 54 13.32 -24.94 32.37
N VAL A 55 13.62 -23.65 32.32
CA VAL A 55 12.91 -22.68 31.44
C VAL A 55 13.63 -22.41 30.11
N VAL A 56 14.62 -23.23 29.74
CA VAL A 56 15.42 -22.99 28.52
C VAL A 56 14.91 -23.78 27.29
N PHE A 57 13.93 -24.68 27.44
CA PHE A 57 13.50 -25.58 26.35
C PHE A 57 12.10 -25.31 25.76
N LEU A 58 11.44 -24.18 26.07
CA LEU A 58 10.12 -23.91 25.51
C LEU A 58 9.97 -22.45 25.08
N SER A 59 10.54 -22.10 23.91
CA SER A 59 10.01 -21.09 22.96
C SER A 59 11.05 -20.73 21.89
N THR A 60 11.38 -21.68 21.00
CA THR A 60 11.90 -21.36 19.67
C THR A 60 10.85 -21.71 18.62
N HIS A 61 9.64 -21.17 18.76
CA HIS A 61 8.78 -20.99 17.60
C HIS A 61 9.27 -19.76 16.84
N VAL A 62 10.32 -19.96 16.03
CA VAL A 62 10.59 -19.06 14.91
C VAL A 62 9.40 -19.24 13.96
N ALA A 63 8.44 -18.33 14.03
CA ALA A 63 7.44 -18.22 12.98
C ALA A 63 8.18 -17.90 11.69
N ALA A 64 8.35 -18.89 10.82
CA ALA A 64 8.82 -18.69 9.47
C ALA A 64 7.84 -17.70 8.80
N GLN A 65 8.27 -16.45 8.66
CA GLN A 65 7.48 -15.41 8.02
C GLN A 65 7.46 -15.75 6.52
N SER A 66 6.42 -16.47 6.07
CA SER A 66 6.26 -16.76 4.65
C SER A 66 6.10 -15.44 3.91
N SER A 67 7.05 -15.09 3.05
CA SER A 67 6.93 -13.94 2.17
C SER A 67 5.59 -14.01 1.41
N PRO A 68 4.89 -12.89 1.21
CA PRO A 68 3.65 -12.90 0.44
C PRO A 68 3.93 -13.46 -0.95
N VAL A 69 3.22 -14.53 -1.32
CA VAL A 69 3.30 -15.11 -2.66
C VAL A 69 2.58 -14.14 -3.59
N TYR A 70 3.35 -13.47 -4.45
CA TYR A 70 2.81 -12.65 -5.52
C TYR A 70 2.62 -13.49 -6.77
N ALA A 71 1.51 -13.25 -7.45
CA ALA A 71 1.22 -13.86 -8.74
C ALA A 71 2.34 -13.48 -9.72
N CYS A 72 2.69 -14.44 -10.58
CA CYS A 72 3.71 -14.26 -11.63
C CYS A 72 5.15 -14.08 -11.14
N ASP A 73 5.41 -14.13 -9.83
CA ASP A 73 6.77 -14.28 -9.32
C ASP A 73 7.19 -15.76 -9.36
N ALA A 74 7.46 -16.23 -10.58
CA ALA A 74 7.92 -17.58 -10.84
C ALA A 74 9.28 -17.90 -10.19
N ALA A 75 10.08 -16.86 -9.91
CA ALA A 75 11.41 -17.03 -9.30
C ALA A 75 11.31 -17.42 -7.83
N SER A 76 10.37 -16.85 -7.08
CA SER A 76 10.11 -17.24 -5.69
C SER A 76 9.19 -18.46 -5.55
N ASN A 77 8.32 -18.71 -6.53
CA ASN A 77 7.41 -19.85 -6.49
C ASN A 77 7.17 -20.49 -7.87
N PRO A 78 7.80 -21.65 -8.15
CA PRO A 78 7.61 -22.37 -9.41
C PRO A 78 6.16 -22.81 -9.69
N SER A 79 5.32 -22.95 -8.66
CA SER A 79 3.92 -23.39 -8.84
C SER A 79 3.05 -22.35 -9.57
N VAL A 80 3.45 -21.07 -9.56
CA VAL A 80 2.74 -20.00 -10.30
C VAL A 80 3.36 -19.72 -11.67
N ALA A 81 4.48 -20.36 -12.02
CA ALA A 81 5.21 -20.11 -13.27
C ALA A 81 4.43 -20.54 -14.52
N ALA A 82 3.59 -21.57 -14.40
CA ALA A 82 2.81 -22.13 -15.50
C ALA A 82 1.44 -21.44 -15.72
N LEU A 83 1.15 -20.35 -15.01
CA LEU A 83 -0.11 -19.63 -15.13
C LEU A 83 -0.12 -18.79 -16.42
N GLY A 84 -1.08 -19.05 -17.32
CA GLY A 84 -1.16 -18.40 -18.62
C GLY A 84 -1.27 -16.87 -18.53
N PHE A 85 -1.99 -16.37 -17.52
CA PHE A 85 -2.11 -14.94 -17.26
C PHE A 85 -0.79 -14.25 -16.84
N CYS A 86 0.23 -15.02 -16.47
CA CYS A 86 1.57 -14.52 -16.17
C CYS A 86 2.49 -14.46 -17.39
N ASN A 87 2.09 -15.03 -18.54
CA ASN A 87 2.86 -14.94 -19.76
C ASN A 87 2.65 -13.58 -20.44
N ALA A 88 3.62 -12.67 -20.28
CA ALA A 88 3.59 -11.33 -20.87
C ALA A 88 3.68 -11.30 -22.40
N SER A 89 4.01 -12.43 -23.05
CA SER A 89 4.02 -12.55 -24.52
C SER A 89 2.61 -12.74 -25.10
N LEU A 90 1.62 -13.12 -24.27
CA LEU A 90 0.23 -13.24 -24.68
C LEU A 90 -0.48 -11.88 -24.63
N GLY A 91 -1.54 -11.74 -25.44
CA GLY A 91 -2.40 -10.57 -25.41
C GLY A 91 -3.11 -10.42 -24.06
N ILE A 92 -3.44 -9.17 -23.68
CA ILE A 92 -4.14 -8.88 -22.42
C ILE A 92 -5.45 -9.68 -22.32
N ASN A 93 -6.21 -9.76 -23.42
CA ASN A 93 -7.47 -10.52 -23.45
C ASN A 93 -7.27 -11.99 -23.12
N ASP A 94 -6.26 -12.64 -23.71
CA ASP A 94 -5.97 -14.07 -23.46
C ASP A 94 -5.57 -14.29 -21.99
N ARG A 95 -4.76 -13.37 -21.45
CA ARG A 95 -4.34 -13.40 -20.04
C ARG A 95 -5.52 -13.21 -19.09
N VAL A 96 -6.41 -12.26 -19.37
CA VAL A 96 -7.63 -12.04 -18.57
C VAL A 96 -8.55 -13.24 -18.64
N VAL A 97 -8.76 -13.81 -19.84
CA VAL A 97 -9.58 -15.00 -20.02
C VAL A 97 -9.02 -16.19 -19.24
N ASP A 98 -7.70 -16.43 -19.29
CA ASP A 98 -7.04 -17.47 -18.50
C ASP A 98 -7.23 -17.25 -16.99
N LEU A 99 -7.02 -16.02 -16.50
CA LEU A 99 -7.23 -15.67 -15.09
C LEU A 99 -8.68 -15.94 -14.65
N VAL A 100 -9.66 -15.38 -15.35
CA VAL A 100 -11.09 -15.48 -14.97
C VAL A 100 -11.60 -16.92 -15.07
N LYS A 101 -11.07 -17.73 -16.00
CA LYS A 101 -11.38 -19.17 -16.10
C LYS A 101 -10.86 -19.97 -14.91
N ARG A 102 -9.75 -19.54 -14.29
CA ARG A 102 -9.16 -20.22 -13.12
C ARG A 102 -9.88 -19.89 -11.81
N LEU A 103 -10.61 -18.78 -11.75
CA LEU A 103 -11.35 -18.38 -10.57
C LEU A 103 -12.62 -19.21 -10.39
N THR A 104 -12.82 -19.68 -9.15
CA THR A 104 -14.10 -20.21 -8.69
C THR A 104 -15.16 -19.10 -8.65
N LEU A 105 -16.43 -19.47 -8.57
CA LEU A 105 -17.51 -18.49 -8.45
C LEU A 105 -17.36 -17.62 -7.19
N GLN A 106 -16.99 -18.23 -6.07
CA GLN A 106 -16.77 -17.56 -4.80
C GLN A 106 -15.64 -16.53 -4.91
N GLU A 107 -14.51 -16.91 -5.53
CA GLU A 107 -13.39 -15.99 -5.75
C GLU A 107 -13.81 -14.83 -6.67
N LYS A 108 -14.61 -15.07 -7.72
CA LYS A 108 -15.11 -14.00 -8.60
C LYS A 108 -15.93 -12.95 -7.85
N ILE A 109 -16.77 -13.38 -6.91
CA ILE A 109 -17.60 -12.48 -6.10
C ILE A 109 -16.72 -11.52 -5.30
N LEU A 110 -15.53 -11.96 -4.84
CA LEU A 110 -14.60 -11.11 -4.10
C LEU A 110 -14.05 -9.93 -4.92
N PHE A 111 -14.13 -9.98 -6.25
CA PHE A 111 -13.65 -8.92 -7.15
C PHE A 111 -14.75 -7.97 -7.64
N LEU A 112 -15.98 -8.08 -7.11
CA LEU A 112 -17.11 -7.24 -7.51
C LEU A 112 -17.22 -5.93 -6.72
N VAL A 113 -16.34 -5.71 -5.75
CA VAL A 113 -16.28 -4.51 -4.92
C VAL A 113 -14.88 -3.91 -4.93
N ASN A 114 -14.75 -2.66 -4.47
CA ASN A 114 -13.49 -1.92 -4.44
C ASN A 114 -12.39 -2.64 -3.64
N SER A 115 -12.76 -3.16 -2.47
CA SER A 115 -11.90 -3.92 -1.57
C SER A 115 -11.80 -5.38 -1.99
N ALA A 116 -11.19 -5.61 -3.15
CA ALA A 116 -11.06 -6.92 -3.74
C ALA A 116 -10.30 -7.90 -2.84
N GLY A 117 -10.89 -9.08 -2.64
CA GLY A 117 -10.30 -10.16 -1.85
C GLY A 117 -9.06 -10.77 -2.50
N ASN A 118 -8.38 -11.65 -1.76
CA ASN A 118 -7.23 -12.38 -2.26
C ASN A 118 -7.63 -13.73 -2.88
N VAL A 119 -6.76 -14.27 -3.72
CA VAL A 119 -6.81 -15.65 -4.21
C VAL A 119 -5.46 -16.30 -3.96
N SER A 120 -5.24 -16.77 -2.73
CA SER A 120 -3.95 -17.29 -2.27
C SER A 120 -3.42 -18.45 -3.12
N ARG A 121 -4.30 -19.31 -3.64
CA ARG A 121 -3.93 -20.43 -4.55
C ARG A 121 -3.23 -19.96 -5.82
N LEU A 122 -3.58 -18.76 -6.29
CA LEU A 122 -3.02 -18.17 -7.51
C LEU A 122 -1.99 -17.06 -7.20
N GLY A 123 -1.63 -16.87 -5.93
CA GLY A 123 -0.73 -15.79 -5.50
C GLY A 123 -1.31 -14.38 -5.67
N ILE A 124 -2.63 -14.23 -5.79
CA ILE A 124 -3.24 -12.91 -6.02
C ILE A 124 -3.50 -12.27 -4.65
N PRO A 125 -2.84 -11.15 -4.30
CA PRO A 125 -3.07 -10.47 -3.04
C PRO A 125 -4.42 -9.75 -3.06
N LYS A 126 -4.84 -9.23 -1.89
CA LYS A 126 -5.94 -8.26 -1.84
C LYS A 126 -5.56 -7.04 -2.68
N TYR A 127 -6.54 -6.44 -3.34
CA TYR A 127 -6.34 -5.26 -4.15
C TYR A 127 -7.44 -4.25 -3.85
N GLU A 128 -7.08 -2.98 -3.82
CA GLU A 128 -8.02 -1.89 -3.63
C GLU A 128 -7.96 -0.99 -4.84
N TRP A 129 -9.04 -0.95 -5.62
CA TRP A 129 -9.08 -0.17 -6.85
C TRP A 129 -9.72 1.20 -6.69
N TRP A 130 -10.28 1.51 -5.52
CA TRP A 130 -10.74 2.86 -5.22
C TRP A 130 -9.59 3.72 -4.68
N SER A 131 -8.97 4.44 -5.61
CA SER A 131 -8.04 5.54 -5.36
C SER A 131 -8.56 6.83 -5.99
N GLU A 132 -8.18 7.96 -5.40
CA GLU A 132 -8.63 9.29 -5.84
C GLU A 132 -7.44 10.14 -6.31
N ALA A 133 -7.58 10.77 -7.48
CA ALA A 133 -6.51 11.56 -8.09
C ALA A 133 -7.01 12.80 -8.87
N LEU A 134 -8.21 13.32 -8.56
CA LEU A 134 -8.91 14.33 -9.38
C LEU A 134 -8.07 15.57 -9.73
N HIS A 135 -7.27 16.07 -8.79
CA HIS A 135 -6.39 17.24 -8.98
C HIS A 135 -5.06 17.08 -8.21
N GLY A 136 -4.58 15.85 -8.12
CA GLY A 136 -3.54 15.44 -7.16
C GLY A 136 -3.91 14.10 -6.56
N VAL A 137 -2.91 13.24 -6.34
CA VAL A 137 -3.12 11.99 -5.59
C VAL A 137 -3.66 12.34 -4.21
N SER A 138 -4.70 11.64 -3.80
CA SER A 138 -5.41 11.91 -2.54
C SER A 138 -5.21 10.79 -1.53
N ASP A 139 -5.25 11.15 -0.26
CA ASP A 139 -5.32 10.22 0.88
C ASP A 139 -6.80 9.98 1.30
N VAL A 140 -7.73 10.19 0.37
CA VAL A 140 -9.16 9.91 0.55
C VAL A 140 -9.49 8.57 -0.08
N GLY A 141 -10.39 7.82 0.56
CA GLY A 141 -10.71 6.46 0.16
C GLY A 141 -9.68 5.44 0.69
N PRO A 142 -9.83 4.16 0.33
CA PRO A 142 -9.01 3.08 0.88
C PRO A 142 -7.72 2.75 0.10
N GLY A 143 -7.61 3.11 -1.19
CA GLY A 143 -6.54 2.64 -2.08
C GLY A 143 -5.21 3.39 -1.99
N THR A 144 -5.18 4.56 -1.36
CA THR A 144 -3.96 5.37 -1.24
C THR A 144 -3.84 5.95 0.16
N ARG A 145 -2.62 5.91 0.72
CA ARG A 145 -2.28 6.43 2.05
C ARG A 145 -0.93 7.15 2.03
N PHE A 146 -0.88 8.34 2.60
CA PHE A 146 0.40 9.00 2.85
C PHE A 146 1.07 8.41 4.10
N THR A 147 2.40 8.39 4.08
CA THR A 147 3.23 7.81 5.14
C THR A 147 4.30 8.81 5.55
N ASN A 148 5.07 8.51 6.59
CA ASN A 148 6.21 9.36 6.97
C ASN A 148 7.28 9.45 5.86
N VAL A 149 7.33 8.48 4.94
CA VAL A 149 8.26 8.48 3.80
C VAL A 149 7.70 9.28 2.62
N ILE A 150 6.38 9.21 2.39
CA ILE A 150 5.66 9.96 1.36
C ILE A 150 4.57 10.78 2.06
N PRO A 151 4.90 11.96 2.61
CA PRO A 151 4.01 12.70 3.49
C PRO A 151 2.87 13.42 2.76
N GLY A 152 2.91 13.47 1.42
CA GLY A 152 1.87 14.12 0.62
C GLY A 152 2.14 14.04 -0.87
N ALA A 153 1.26 14.66 -1.64
CA ALA A 153 1.36 14.80 -3.09
C ALA A 153 1.09 16.25 -3.52
N THR A 154 1.46 16.59 -4.75
CA THR A 154 1.16 17.90 -5.34
C THR A 154 -0.35 18.09 -5.47
N SER A 155 -0.85 19.20 -4.95
CA SER A 155 -2.25 19.63 -5.10
C SER A 155 -2.34 20.71 -6.18
N PHE A 156 -2.94 20.36 -7.31
CA PHE A 156 -3.18 21.26 -8.43
C PHE A 156 -4.47 22.07 -8.21
N PRO A 157 -4.69 23.15 -8.97
CA PRO A 157 -6.00 23.80 -9.01
C PRO A 157 -7.11 22.80 -9.31
N GLN A 158 -8.28 23.01 -8.70
CA GLN A 158 -9.49 22.24 -9.03
C GLN A 158 -9.73 22.24 -10.54
N VAL A 159 -10.33 21.15 -11.04
CA VAL A 159 -10.50 20.92 -12.50
C VAL A 159 -11.15 22.11 -13.19
N ILE A 160 -12.09 22.82 -12.54
CA ILE A 160 -12.73 24.03 -13.09
C ILE A 160 -11.75 25.17 -13.38
N LEU A 161 -10.75 25.39 -12.50
CA LEU A 161 -9.72 26.42 -12.71
C LEU A 161 -8.70 25.98 -13.73
N THR A 162 -8.31 24.71 -13.71
CA THR A 162 -7.44 24.14 -14.75
C THR A 162 -8.10 24.26 -16.12
N ALA A 163 -9.41 24.01 -16.23
CA ALA A 163 -10.22 24.16 -17.45
C ALA A 163 -10.23 25.61 -17.96
N ALA A 164 -10.33 26.58 -17.05
CA ALA A 164 -10.33 27.99 -17.39
C ALA A 164 -9.00 28.49 -18.00
N SER A 165 -7.93 27.69 -17.96
CA SER A 165 -6.68 28.00 -18.69
C SER A 165 -6.82 27.85 -20.21
N PHE A 166 -7.82 27.08 -20.68
CA PHE A 166 -7.99 26.68 -22.09
C PHE A 166 -6.71 26.08 -22.72
N ASN A 167 -5.85 25.46 -21.91
CA ASN A 167 -4.57 24.90 -22.35
C ASN A 167 -4.55 23.38 -22.22
N THR A 168 -4.71 22.68 -23.35
CA THR A 168 -4.74 21.20 -23.38
C THR A 168 -3.39 20.58 -23.00
N SER A 169 -2.28 21.20 -23.41
CA SER A 169 -0.93 20.76 -23.04
C SER A 169 -0.69 20.87 -21.54
N LEU A 170 -1.28 21.88 -20.87
CA LEU A 170 -1.24 21.99 -19.41
C LEU A 170 -1.99 20.84 -18.74
N PHE A 171 -3.20 20.49 -19.19
CA PHE A 171 -3.95 19.33 -18.70
C PHE A 171 -3.16 18.03 -18.85
N GLU A 172 -2.56 17.82 -20.02
CA GLU A 172 -1.74 16.64 -20.29
C GLU A 172 -0.50 16.60 -19.38
N ALA A 173 0.17 17.74 -19.19
CA ALA A 173 1.31 17.84 -18.30
C ALA A 173 0.93 17.51 -16.85
N ILE A 174 -0.19 18.03 -16.36
CA ILE A 174 -0.74 17.70 -15.03
C ILE A 174 -1.03 16.18 -14.93
N GLY A 175 -1.69 15.62 -15.95
CA GLY A 175 -1.96 14.17 -16.04
C GLY A 175 -0.70 13.30 -15.95
N LYS A 176 0.36 13.69 -16.67
CA LYS A 176 1.65 12.99 -16.64
C LYS A 176 2.29 13.01 -15.25
N VAL A 177 2.15 14.09 -14.48
CA VAL A 177 2.69 14.14 -13.11
C VAL A 177 2.04 13.08 -12.21
N TYR A 178 0.76 12.76 -12.41
CA TYR A 178 0.11 11.67 -11.65
C TYR A 178 0.68 10.29 -12.01
N CYS A 179 0.88 10.04 -13.30
CA CYS A 179 1.29 8.71 -13.78
C CYS A 179 2.78 8.40 -13.55
N LEU A 180 3.62 9.40 -13.25
CA LEU A 180 5.06 9.21 -13.09
C LEU A 180 5.47 8.50 -11.80
N HIS A 181 4.53 8.22 -10.88
CA HIS A 181 4.79 7.60 -9.57
C HIS A 181 3.98 6.32 -9.33
N CYS A 182 3.38 5.73 -10.36
CA CYS A 182 2.73 4.42 -10.30
C CYS A 182 3.52 3.37 -11.11
#